data_AF-A0A126R690-F1
#
_entry.id   AF-A0A126R690-F1
#
_cell.length_a   1.000
_cell.length_b   1.000
_cell.length_c   1.000
_cell.angle_alpha   90.00
_cell.angle_beta   90.00
_cell.angle_gamma   90.00
#
_symmetry.space_group_name_H-M   'P 1'
#
loop_
_entity.id
_entity.type
_entity.pdbx_description
1 polymer ?
#
loop_
_entity_poly.entity_id
_entity_poly.type
_entity_poly.pdbx_seq_one_letter_code
_entity_poly.pdbx_strand_id
1 'polypeptide(L)'
;MNTQTITALPTQISPSSSTLAKATGGAVIAAAAILTLFVLPAEYGVDPTGVGTALGLTGMVSGEAQEAAPAGAGAGAAAPATGEVAIPTKDSISRSAAWRQDEMTITLEPHSGQEVKAHMTRGDSFVFQWKSTGPIKAEMHGEKVNAAEGEFTDYWKELELTGGQGDFTAPFEGTHGWYFRNKGDTPVTVTVKTVGFYKDLFQPKGE
;
A
#
# COMPACT_ATOMS: atom_id res chain seq x y z
N MET A 1 39.82 66.51 -15.38
CA MET A 1 38.61 66.18 -16.15
C MET A 1 38.62 64.68 -16.39
N ASN A 2 37.86 63.91 -15.61
CA ASN A 2 37.74 62.47 -15.80
C ASN A 2 36.27 62.13 -16.04
N THR A 3 35.93 61.85 -17.29
CA THR A 3 34.60 61.39 -17.69
C THR A 3 34.56 59.87 -17.54
N GLN A 4 33.82 59.36 -16.56
CA GLN A 4 33.55 57.93 -16.44
C GLN A 4 32.43 57.53 -17.40
N THR A 5 32.70 56.54 -18.25
CA THR A 5 31.74 55.95 -19.18
C THR A 5 30.78 55.04 -18.41
N ILE A 6 29.48 55.36 -18.43
CA ILE A 6 28.43 54.54 -17.82
C ILE A 6 28.17 53.32 -18.72
N THR A 7 28.41 52.12 -18.19
CA THR A 7 28.07 50.83 -18.80
C THR A 7 26.57 50.72 -19.00
N ALA A 8 26.13 50.45 -20.23
CA ALA A 8 24.72 50.29 -20.59
C ALA A 8 24.03 49.17 -19.79
N LEU A 9 22.80 49.42 -19.32
CA LEU A 9 21.94 48.42 -18.68
C LEU A 9 21.62 47.26 -19.63
N PRO A 10 21.42 46.03 -19.12
CA PRO A 10 21.08 44.88 -19.96
C PRO A 10 19.77 45.12 -20.72
N THR A 11 19.75 44.71 -21.99
CA THR A 11 18.61 44.82 -22.91
C THR A 11 17.31 44.33 -22.26
N GLN A 12 16.34 45.23 -22.10
CA GLN A 12 15.00 44.88 -21.61
C GLN A 12 14.25 44.11 -22.70
N ILE A 13 14.11 42.79 -22.53
CA ILE A 13 13.31 41.93 -23.41
C ILE A 13 11.84 42.07 -23.00
N SER A 14 11.07 42.87 -23.74
CA SER A 14 9.62 42.97 -23.57
C SER A 14 8.93 42.18 -24.69
N PRO A 15 8.35 41.00 -24.41
CA PRO A 15 7.65 40.23 -25.43
C PRO A 15 6.42 40.99 -25.94
N SER A 16 6.17 40.93 -27.25
CA SER A 16 4.97 41.55 -27.82
C SER A 16 3.71 40.85 -27.32
N SER A 17 2.58 41.55 -27.26
CA SER A 17 1.28 40.97 -26.90
C SER A 17 0.89 39.79 -27.82
N SER A 18 1.27 39.84 -29.09
CA SER A 18 1.07 38.74 -30.04
C SER A 18 1.92 37.52 -29.70
N THR A 19 3.18 37.73 -29.30
CA THR A 19 4.08 36.66 -28.83
C THR A 19 3.51 36.00 -27.57
N LEU A 20 3.04 36.81 -26.62
CA LEU A 20 2.45 36.32 -25.38
C LEU A 20 1.18 35.51 -25.66
N ALA A 21 0.28 36.01 -26.51
CA ALA A 21 -0.95 35.30 -26.88
C ALA A 21 -0.67 33.95 -27.55
N LYS A 22 0.31 33.88 -28.46
CA LYS A 22 0.71 32.63 -29.12
C LYS A 22 1.31 31.63 -28.12
N ALA A 23 2.17 32.10 -27.21
CA ALA A 23 2.77 31.25 -26.19
C ALA A 23 1.71 30.69 -25.23
N THR A 24 0.79 31.53 -24.76
CA THR A 24 -0.32 31.10 -23.90
C THR A 24 -1.24 30.10 -24.61
N GLY A 25 -1.60 30.37 -25.87
CA GLY A 25 -2.42 29.43 -26.66
C GLY A 25 -1.73 28.08 -26.85
N GLY A 26 -0.43 28.08 -27.15
CA GLY A 26 0.37 26.86 -27.26
C GLY A 26 0.43 26.08 -25.94
N ALA A 27 0.60 26.78 -24.82
CA ALA A 27 0.62 26.15 -23.49
C ALA A 27 -0.72 25.47 -23.15
N VAL A 28 -1.86 26.10 -23.46
CA VAL A 28 -3.19 25.51 -23.23
C VAL A 28 -3.37 24.24 -24.06
N ILE A 29 -2.93 24.23 -25.32
CA ILE A 29 -3.00 23.05 -26.20
C ILE A 29 -2.12 21.92 -25.64
N ALA A 30 -0.88 22.25 -25.24
CA ALA A 30 0.03 21.27 -24.65
C ALA A 30 -0.54 20.68 -23.34
N ALA A 31 -1.11 21.52 -22.47
CA ALA A 31 -1.74 21.09 -21.24
C ALA A 31 -2.94 20.16 -21.50
N ALA A 32 -3.81 20.49 -22.46
CA ALA A 32 -4.93 19.63 -22.85
C ALA A 32 -4.46 18.27 -23.41
N ALA A 33 -3.38 18.26 -24.19
CA ALA A 33 -2.78 17.03 -24.68
C ALA A 33 -2.21 16.18 -23.53
N ILE A 34 -1.48 16.79 -22.59
CA ILE A 34 -0.93 16.07 -21.42
C ILE A 34 -2.07 15.49 -20.57
N LEU A 35 -3.09 16.29 -20.30
CA LEU A 35 -4.25 15.88 -19.51
C LEU A 35 -4.96 14.67 -20.12
N THR A 36 -5.18 14.68 -21.43
CA THR A 36 -5.96 13.63 -22.12
C THR A 36 -5.18 12.37 -22.44
N LEU A 37 -3.87 12.50 -22.75
CA LEU A 37 -3.04 11.37 -23.15
C LEU A 37 -2.40 10.64 -21.97
N PHE A 38 -2.14 11.33 -20.85
CA PHE A 38 -1.38 10.77 -19.73
C PHE A 38 -2.14 10.84 -18.40
N VAL A 39 -2.62 12.02 -18.02
CA VAL A 39 -3.19 12.23 -16.66
C VAL A 39 -4.53 11.50 -16.49
N LEU A 40 -5.46 11.65 -17.44
CA LEU A 40 -6.77 10.99 -17.35
C LEU A 40 -6.67 9.45 -17.37
N PRO A 41 -5.85 8.82 -18.25
CA PRO A 41 -5.62 7.39 -18.17
C PRO A 41 -4.96 6.95 -16.87
N ALA A 42 -3.87 7.61 -16.44
CA ALA A 42 -3.09 7.20 -15.28
C ALA A 42 -3.87 7.29 -13.97
N GLU A 43 -4.53 8.41 -13.74
CA GLU A 43 -5.15 8.73 -12.46
C GLU A 43 -6.61 8.27 -12.37
N TYR A 44 -7.35 8.34 -13.48
CA TYR A 44 -8.80 8.14 -13.49
C TYR A 44 -9.25 6.93 -14.34
N GLY A 45 -8.32 6.25 -15.02
CA GLY A 45 -8.66 5.13 -15.91
C GLY A 45 -9.49 5.55 -17.14
N VAL A 46 -9.59 6.85 -17.43
CA VAL A 46 -10.38 7.39 -18.54
C VAL A 46 -9.44 7.61 -19.73
N ASP A 47 -9.56 6.76 -20.76
CA ASP A 47 -8.70 6.80 -21.94
C ASP A 47 -9.50 7.06 -23.23
N PRO A 48 -9.81 8.34 -23.55
CA PRO A 48 -10.61 8.69 -24.72
C PRO A 48 -9.85 8.49 -26.04
N THR A 49 -8.52 8.37 -26.00
CA THR A 49 -7.67 8.27 -27.20
C THR A 49 -7.17 6.84 -27.45
N GLY A 50 -7.21 5.95 -26.46
CA GLY A 50 -6.63 4.61 -26.52
C GLY A 50 -5.12 4.56 -26.28
N VAL A 51 -4.46 5.72 -26.18
CA VAL A 51 -3.00 5.82 -26.00
C VAL A 51 -2.61 5.38 -24.59
N GLY A 52 -3.40 5.73 -23.58
CA GLY A 52 -3.14 5.32 -22.20
C GLY A 52 -3.12 3.80 -22.06
N THR A 53 -4.08 3.12 -22.67
CA THR A 53 -4.21 1.67 -22.67
C THR A 53 -3.09 1.01 -23.47
N ALA A 54 -2.74 1.57 -24.64
CA ALA A 54 -1.63 1.07 -25.45
C ALA A 54 -0.27 1.17 -24.74
N LEU A 55 -0.10 2.19 -23.89
CA LEU A 55 1.10 2.40 -23.08
C LEU A 55 1.02 1.75 -21.69
N GLY A 56 -0.09 1.10 -21.34
CA GLY A 56 -0.31 0.48 -20.03
C GLY A 56 -0.46 1.48 -18.87
N LEU A 57 -0.78 2.73 -19.15
CA LEU A 57 -0.97 3.80 -18.15
C LEU A 57 -2.31 3.69 -17.43
N THR A 58 -3.33 3.08 -18.03
CA THR A 58 -4.70 3.08 -17.51
C THR A 58 -4.78 2.43 -16.13
N GLY A 59 -5.11 3.22 -15.10
CA GLY A 59 -5.35 2.71 -13.75
C GLY A 59 -4.11 2.50 -12.87
N MET A 60 -2.97 3.13 -13.17
CA MET A 60 -1.75 3.07 -12.34
C MET A 60 -1.95 3.56 -10.89
N VAL A 61 -2.97 4.38 -10.61
CA VAL A 61 -3.32 4.76 -9.21
C VAL A 61 -4.03 3.63 -8.46
N SER A 62 -4.66 2.70 -9.18
CA SER A 62 -5.32 1.51 -8.61
C SER A 62 -4.44 0.26 -8.70
N GLY A 63 -3.46 0.25 -9.60
CA GLY A 63 -2.53 -0.84 -9.86
C GLY A 63 -1.13 -0.43 -9.47
N GLU A 64 -0.71 -0.95 -8.32
CA GLU A 64 0.67 -1.19 -7.88
C GLU A 64 1.73 -0.86 -8.94
N ALA A 65 2.68 0.02 -8.57
CA ALA A 65 4.05 -0.28 -8.92
C ALA A 65 4.31 -1.70 -8.40
N GLN A 66 4.24 -2.65 -9.33
CA GLN A 66 4.55 -4.03 -9.14
C GLN A 66 6.04 -4.08 -8.77
N GLU A 67 6.32 -3.85 -7.49
CA GLU A 67 7.46 -4.48 -6.83
C GLU A 67 7.25 -5.96 -7.10
N ALA A 68 8.14 -6.54 -7.89
CA ALA A 68 7.97 -7.82 -8.55
C ALA A 68 7.68 -8.93 -7.53
N ALA A 69 6.40 -9.15 -7.22
CA ALA A 69 5.91 -10.37 -6.62
C ALA A 69 5.76 -11.42 -7.75
N PRO A 70 6.28 -12.64 -7.58
CA PRO A 70 6.09 -13.68 -8.56
C PRO A 70 4.60 -14.03 -8.67
N ALA A 71 4.18 -14.34 -9.90
CA ALA A 71 2.83 -14.71 -10.21
C ALA A 71 2.42 -16.00 -9.49
N GLY A 72 1.44 -15.89 -8.58
CA GLY A 72 0.84 -17.04 -7.93
C GLY A 72 -0.42 -16.67 -7.13
N ALA A 73 -1.55 -17.27 -7.51
CA ALA A 73 -2.83 -17.27 -6.82
C ALA A 73 -3.69 -15.98 -6.92
N GLY A 74 -4.40 -15.87 -8.04
CA GLY A 74 -5.74 -15.30 -7.99
C GLY A 74 -6.64 -16.14 -7.09
N ALA A 75 -7.12 -15.55 -6.00
CA ALA A 75 -8.31 -15.94 -5.28
C ALA A 75 -8.95 -14.65 -4.76
N GLY A 76 -10.16 -14.38 -5.24
CA GLY A 76 -10.72 -13.03 -5.30
C GLY A 76 -10.90 -12.34 -3.96
N ALA A 77 -10.84 -11.01 -4.02
CA ALA A 77 -11.58 -10.16 -3.11
C ALA A 77 -13.03 -10.67 -3.07
N ALA A 78 -13.38 -11.42 -2.03
CA ALA A 78 -14.72 -11.90 -1.84
C ALA A 78 -15.61 -10.67 -1.63
N ALA A 79 -16.52 -10.43 -2.58
CA ALA A 79 -17.69 -9.60 -2.32
C ALA A 79 -18.33 -10.10 -1.00
N PRO A 80 -18.86 -9.21 -0.14
CA PRO A 80 -19.45 -9.65 1.12
C PRO A 80 -20.58 -10.62 0.79
N ALA A 81 -20.37 -11.90 1.11
CA ALA A 81 -21.44 -12.87 1.03
C ALA A 81 -22.53 -12.40 1.98
N THR A 82 -23.75 -12.25 1.49
CA THR A 82 -24.97 -12.03 2.29
C THR A 82 -25.34 -13.30 3.11
N GLY A 83 -24.33 -14.07 3.52
CA GLY A 83 -24.46 -15.30 4.28
C GLY A 83 -24.84 -15.00 5.71
N GLU A 84 -25.90 -15.64 6.17
CA GLU A 84 -26.23 -15.76 7.58
C GLU A 84 -25.01 -16.29 8.35
N VAL A 85 -24.61 -15.61 9.42
CA VAL A 85 -23.52 -16.07 10.29
C VAL A 85 -23.94 -17.39 10.90
N ALA A 86 -23.25 -18.48 10.55
CA ALA A 86 -23.57 -19.81 11.04
C ALA A 86 -23.55 -19.84 12.58
N ILE A 87 -24.53 -20.52 13.19
CA ILE A 87 -24.57 -20.73 14.64
C ILE A 87 -23.29 -21.49 15.06
N PRO A 88 -22.48 -20.94 15.98
CA PRO A 88 -21.25 -21.59 16.41
C PRO A 88 -21.50 -22.97 17.03
N THR A 89 -20.69 -23.95 16.62
CA THR A 89 -20.61 -25.29 17.23
C THR A 89 -19.34 -25.43 18.07
N LYS A 90 -19.26 -26.49 18.90
CA LYS A 90 -18.03 -26.82 19.65
C LYS A 90 -16.80 -26.88 18.74
N ASP A 91 -16.93 -27.48 17.57
CA ASP A 91 -15.82 -27.62 16.61
C ASP A 91 -15.37 -26.26 16.07
N SER A 92 -16.28 -25.30 15.89
CA SER A 92 -15.94 -23.94 15.45
C SER A 92 -15.34 -23.06 16.55
N ILE A 93 -15.61 -23.34 17.83
CA ILE A 93 -15.20 -22.50 18.98
C ILE A 93 -13.98 -23.06 19.71
N SER A 94 -13.86 -24.38 19.85
CA SER A 94 -12.78 -24.99 20.63
C SER A 94 -11.42 -24.80 19.97
N ARG A 95 -10.38 -24.62 20.79
CA ARG A 95 -8.99 -24.43 20.35
C ARG A 95 -8.07 -25.38 21.11
N SER A 96 -7.13 -25.97 20.40
CA SER A 96 -6.11 -26.88 20.97
C SER A 96 -4.78 -26.18 21.20
N ALA A 97 -4.48 -25.10 20.45
CA ALA A 97 -3.32 -24.26 20.71
C ALA A 97 -3.36 -23.64 22.10
N ALA A 98 -2.20 -23.33 22.67
CA ALA A 98 -2.11 -22.72 23.99
C ALA A 98 -2.67 -21.30 23.97
N TRP A 99 -3.42 -20.93 25.01
CA TRP A 99 -3.83 -19.54 25.21
C TRP A 99 -2.60 -18.69 25.57
N ARG A 100 -2.45 -17.53 24.93
CA ARG A 100 -1.35 -16.61 25.16
C ARG A 100 -1.72 -15.17 24.83
N GLN A 101 -0.86 -14.26 25.29
CA GLN A 101 -0.89 -12.84 24.99
C GLN A 101 0.54 -12.39 24.67
N ASP A 102 0.71 -11.65 23.58
CA ASP A 102 2.00 -11.13 23.15
C ASP A 102 1.90 -9.64 22.78
N GLU A 103 3.03 -8.96 22.89
CA GLU A 103 3.23 -7.59 22.43
C GLU A 103 4.58 -7.51 21.73
N MET A 104 4.59 -6.96 20.52
CA MET A 104 5.78 -6.79 19.69
C MET A 104 5.85 -5.36 19.17
N THR A 105 7.03 -4.74 19.31
CA THR A 105 7.31 -3.41 18.78
C THR A 105 8.41 -3.51 17.74
N ILE A 106 8.16 -2.94 16.56
CA ILE A 106 9.13 -2.83 15.46
C ILE A 106 9.30 -1.38 15.04
N THR A 107 10.49 -1.03 14.58
CA THR A 107 10.78 0.28 13.99
C THR A 107 10.99 0.12 12.49
N LEU A 108 10.16 0.79 11.70
CA LEU A 108 10.26 0.88 10.25
C LEU A 108 11.07 2.12 9.89
N GLU A 109 12.28 1.91 9.38
CA GLU A 109 13.08 2.96 8.76
C GLU A 109 12.35 3.58 7.55
N PRO A 110 12.73 4.79 7.11
CA PRO A 110 12.18 5.39 5.90
C PRO A 110 12.19 4.42 4.73
N HIS A 111 11.08 4.35 4.00
CA HIS A 111 10.92 3.49 2.81
C HIS A 111 11.10 1.98 3.04
N SER A 112 11.07 1.51 4.30
CA SER A 112 11.24 0.09 4.65
C SER A 112 9.93 -0.60 5.01
N GLY A 113 9.91 -1.94 4.93
CA GLY A 113 8.80 -2.77 5.39
C GLY A 113 9.27 -3.94 6.23
N GLN A 114 8.45 -4.34 7.20
CA GLN A 114 8.69 -5.49 8.08
C GLN A 114 7.37 -6.19 8.41
N GLU A 115 7.48 -7.48 8.74
CA GLU A 115 6.34 -8.31 9.09
C GLU A 115 6.28 -8.63 10.59
N VAL A 116 5.06 -8.83 11.09
CA VAL A 116 4.79 -9.43 12.39
C VAL A 116 3.75 -10.52 12.17
N LYS A 117 4.16 -11.78 12.34
CA LYS A 117 3.35 -12.98 12.02
C LYS A 117 3.24 -13.93 13.20
N ALA A 118 2.26 -14.82 13.13
CA ALA A 118 2.06 -15.93 14.05
C ALA A 118 2.00 -17.25 13.27
N HIS A 119 2.57 -18.32 13.83
CA HIS A 119 2.32 -19.67 13.34
C HIS A 119 0.97 -20.16 13.87
N MET A 120 0.09 -20.57 12.96
CA MET A 120 -1.29 -20.96 13.29
C MET A 120 -1.71 -22.21 12.51
N THR A 121 -2.48 -23.07 13.17
CA THR A 121 -3.23 -24.14 12.51
C THR A 121 -4.60 -23.62 12.09
N ARG A 122 -5.27 -24.30 11.15
CA ARG A 122 -6.62 -23.90 10.74
C ARG A 122 -7.54 -23.83 11.95
N GLY A 123 -8.23 -22.70 12.11
CA GLY A 123 -9.16 -22.45 13.20
C GLY A 123 -8.51 -21.78 14.40
N ASP A 124 -7.19 -21.78 14.57
CA ASP A 124 -6.52 -20.94 15.57
C ASP A 124 -6.92 -19.47 15.39
N SER A 125 -6.94 -18.71 16.48
CA SER A 125 -7.52 -17.38 16.46
C SER A 125 -6.91 -16.44 17.48
N PHE A 126 -6.81 -15.17 17.13
CA PHE A 126 -6.44 -14.10 18.06
C PHE A 126 -7.33 -12.87 17.88
N VAL A 127 -7.48 -12.11 18.95
CA VAL A 127 -7.87 -10.70 18.89
C VAL A 127 -6.58 -9.89 18.80
N PHE A 128 -6.55 -8.88 17.94
CA PHE A 128 -5.40 -8.03 17.75
C PHE A 128 -5.75 -6.54 17.92
N GLN A 129 -4.73 -5.78 18.30
CA GLN A 129 -4.68 -4.35 18.10
C GLN A 129 -3.26 -3.97 17.72
N TRP A 130 -3.10 -3.06 16.78
CA TRP A 130 -1.82 -2.42 16.50
C TRP A 130 -1.99 -0.91 16.37
N LYS A 131 -0.92 -0.17 16.65
CA LYS A 131 -0.82 1.28 16.47
C LYS A 131 0.55 1.64 15.93
N SER A 132 0.62 2.74 15.19
CA SER A 132 1.87 3.31 14.71
C SER A 132 2.02 4.78 15.09
N THR A 133 3.27 5.26 15.17
CA THR A 133 3.58 6.68 15.46
C THR A 133 3.35 7.60 14.26
N GLY A 134 3.07 7.04 13.08
CA GLY A 134 2.82 7.76 11.83
C GLY A 134 2.11 6.87 10.81
N PRO A 135 1.63 7.45 9.70
CA PRO A 135 0.92 6.72 8.65
C PRO A 135 1.80 5.65 7.99
N ILE A 136 1.24 4.45 7.80
CA ILE A 136 1.90 3.32 7.15
C ILE A 136 0.93 2.59 6.22
N LYS A 137 1.46 1.89 5.21
CA LYS A 137 0.73 0.82 4.52
C LYS A 137 0.67 -0.39 5.47
N ALA A 138 -0.50 -1.00 5.61
CA ALA A 138 -0.70 -2.21 6.39
C ALA A 138 -1.45 -3.25 5.56
N GLU A 139 -0.96 -4.48 5.55
CA GLU A 139 -1.50 -5.60 4.79
C GLU A 139 -1.54 -6.82 5.70
N MET A 140 -2.74 -7.32 5.97
CA MET A 140 -2.96 -8.54 6.72
C MET A 140 -3.11 -9.68 5.73
N HIS A 141 -2.23 -10.67 5.81
CA HIS A 141 -2.19 -11.79 4.89
C HIS A 141 -1.72 -13.07 5.59
N GLY A 142 -1.76 -14.18 4.87
CA GLY A 142 -1.22 -15.44 5.34
C GLY A 142 -0.66 -16.32 4.23
N GLU A 143 0.29 -17.15 4.60
CA GLU A 143 1.03 -18.07 3.74
C GLU A 143 0.85 -19.48 4.26
N LYS A 144 0.49 -20.42 3.38
CA LYS A 144 0.39 -21.83 3.75
C LYS A 144 1.78 -22.38 4.07
N VAL A 145 1.80 -23.48 4.83
CA VAL A 145 3.03 -24.27 4.98
C VAL A 145 3.55 -24.67 3.60
N ASN A 146 4.82 -24.36 3.32
CA ASN A 146 5.49 -24.58 2.02
C ASN A 146 4.87 -23.82 0.83
N ALA A 147 4.25 -22.65 1.08
CA ALA A 147 3.89 -21.74 0.00
C ALA A 147 5.12 -21.41 -0.86
N ALA A 148 4.92 -21.23 -2.16
CA ALA A 148 5.99 -20.72 -3.02
C ALA A 148 6.37 -19.29 -2.59
N GLU A 149 7.58 -18.85 -2.93
CA GLU A 149 7.99 -17.46 -2.75
C GLU A 149 6.94 -16.54 -3.39
N GLY A 150 6.46 -15.54 -2.64
CA GLY A 150 5.40 -14.63 -3.07
C GLY A 150 3.98 -15.20 -3.14
N GLU A 151 3.73 -16.46 -2.77
CA GLU A 151 2.38 -17.02 -2.70
C GLU A 151 1.74 -16.74 -1.33
N PHE A 152 0.76 -15.83 -1.28
CA PHE A 152 0.02 -15.51 -0.06
C PHE A 152 -1.48 -15.30 -0.33
N THR A 153 -2.27 -15.23 0.73
CA THR A 153 -3.69 -14.86 0.70
C THR A 153 -3.90 -13.55 1.44
N ASP A 154 -4.40 -12.54 0.73
CA ASP A 154 -4.76 -11.26 1.29
C ASP A 154 -6.09 -11.30 2.06
N TYR A 155 -6.12 -10.64 3.21
CA TYR A 155 -7.32 -10.48 4.03
C TYR A 155 -7.76 -9.03 4.13
N TRP A 156 -6.81 -8.11 4.35
CA TRP A 156 -7.10 -6.70 4.56
C TRP A 156 -5.88 -5.86 4.18
N LYS A 157 -6.04 -4.92 3.24
CA LYS A 157 -4.97 -4.04 2.76
C LYS A 157 -5.41 -2.59 2.75
N GLU A 158 -4.63 -1.72 3.37
CA GLU A 158 -4.83 -0.27 3.35
C GLU A 158 -3.51 0.44 3.13
N LEU A 159 -3.55 1.55 2.39
CA LEU A 159 -2.34 2.27 1.98
C LEU A 159 -1.84 3.25 3.04
N GLU A 160 -2.73 3.70 3.93
CA GLU A 160 -2.44 4.70 4.94
C GLU A 160 -3.31 4.51 6.19
N LEU A 161 -2.72 3.91 7.23
CA LEU A 161 -3.35 3.73 8.54
C LEU A 161 -2.38 4.10 9.66
N THR A 162 -2.94 4.42 10.83
CA THR A 162 -2.19 4.65 12.08
C THR A 162 -2.52 3.64 13.19
N GLY A 163 -3.42 2.72 12.90
CA GLY A 163 -3.83 1.66 13.80
C GLY A 163 -4.85 0.72 13.17
N GLY A 164 -5.03 -0.43 13.79
CA GLY A 164 -6.02 -1.43 13.40
C GLY A 164 -6.36 -2.32 14.60
N GLN A 165 -7.58 -2.84 14.63
CA GLN A 165 -8.03 -3.77 15.66
C GLN A 165 -9.13 -4.68 15.13
N GLY A 166 -9.24 -5.88 15.69
CA GLY A 166 -10.24 -6.86 15.30
C GLY A 166 -9.90 -8.24 15.83
N ASP A 167 -10.60 -9.24 15.32
CA ASP A 167 -10.30 -10.65 15.52
C ASP A 167 -9.92 -11.32 14.21
N PHE A 168 -9.15 -12.40 14.31
CA PHE A 168 -8.75 -13.22 13.19
C PHE A 168 -8.86 -14.69 13.55
N THR A 169 -9.36 -15.49 12.61
CA THR A 169 -9.35 -16.95 12.67
C THR A 169 -8.67 -17.49 11.42
N ALA A 170 -7.63 -18.30 11.59
CA ALA A 170 -6.82 -18.81 10.50
C ALA A 170 -7.64 -19.74 9.57
N PRO A 171 -7.78 -19.41 8.27
CA PRO A 171 -8.55 -20.23 7.34
C PRO A 171 -7.82 -21.52 6.91
N PHE A 172 -6.51 -21.59 7.13
CA PHE A 172 -5.64 -22.72 6.82
C PHE A 172 -4.47 -22.78 7.81
N GLU A 173 -3.68 -23.85 7.75
CA GLU A 173 -2.42 -23.95 8.51
C GLU A 173 -1.30 -23.19 7.79
N GLY A 174 -0.55 -22.39 8.53
CA GLY A 174 0.47 -21.53 7.97
C GLY A 174 0.97 -20.44 8.91
N THR A 175 1.49 -19.37 8.31
CA THR A 175 1.79 -18.13 9.01
C THR A 175 0.79 -17.06 8.63
N HIS A 176 0.36 -16.26 9.60
CA HIS A 176 -0.62 -15.20 9.39
C HIS A 176 -0.25 -13.99 10.21
N GLY A 177 -0.49 -12.80 9.67
CA GLY A 177 -0.19 -11.58 10.40
C GLY A 177 -0.19 -10.37 9.49
N TRP A 178 0.65 -9.40 9.84
CA TRP A 178 0.70 -8.10 9.20
C TRP A 178 2.06 -7.86 8.55
N TYR A 179 2.03 -7.40 7.30
CA TYR A 179 3.10 -6.61 6.70
C TYR A 179 2.83 -5.13 6.89
N PHE A 180 3.84 -4.41 7.38
CA PHE A 180 3.80 -2.97 7.56
C PHE A 180 4.89 -2.31 6.71
N ARG A 181 4.55 -1.24 5.99
CA ARG A 181 5.53 -0.47 5.21
C ARG A 181 5.42 1.01 5.50
N ASN A 182 6.55 1.60 5.87
CA ASN A 182 6.73 3.03 5.96
C ASN A 182 7.07 3.59 4.57
N LYS A 183 6.23 4.47 4.05
CA LYS A 183 6.44 5.16 2.76
C LYS A 183 6.98 6.59 2.93
N GLY A 184 7.14 7.03 4.18
CA GLY A 184 7.61 8.36 4.51
C GLY A 184 9.12 8.42 4.73
N ASP A 185 9.59 9.64 4.99
CA ASP A 185 11.02 9.96 5.13
C ASP A 185 11.52 9.95 6.58
N THR A 186 10.65 9.61 7.54
CA THR A 186 11.00 9.55 8.97
C THR A 186 10.68 8.16 9.53
N PRO A 187 11.49 7.62 10.45
CA PRO A 187 11.20 6.34 11.09
C PRO A 187 9.82 6.31 11.76
N VAL A 188 9.11 5.18 11.61
CA VAL A 188 7.81 4.94 12.25
C VAL A 188 7.90 3.72 13.15
N THR A 189 7.42 3.82 14.38
CA THR A 189 7.34 2.67 15.30
C THR A 189 5.94 2.09 15.26
N VAL A 190 5.84 0.76 15.14
CA VAL A 190 4.58 0.01 15.20
C VAL A 190 4.60 -0.89 16.42
N THR A 191 3.51 -0.90 17.18
CA THR A 191 3.31 -1.83 18.30
C THR A 191 2.09 -2.69 18.01
N VAL A 192 2.28 -4.01 18.00
CA VAL A 192 1.26 -5.04 17.77
C VAL A 192 1.01 -5.79 19.06
N LYS A 193 -0.26 -5.96 19.42
CA LYS A 193 -0.71 -6.74 20.57
C LYS A 193 -1.68 -7.81 20.10
N THR A 194 -1.50 -9.02 20.59
CA THR A 194 -2.38 -10.16 20.28
C THR A 194 -2.75 -10.91 21.54
N VAL A 195 -3.98 -11.44 21.58
CA VAL A 195 -4.46 -12.33 22.64
C VAL A 195 -5.27 -13.44 21.99
N GLY A 196 -4.95 -14.70 22.26
CA GLY A 196 -5.67 -15.82 21.66
C GLY A 196 -4.96 -17.15 21.76
N PHE A 197 -5.25 -18.02 20.79
CA PHE A 197 -4.74 -19.38 20.69
C PHE A 197 -3.95 -19.49 19.40
N TYR A 198 -2.62 -19.48 19.52
CA TYR A 198 -1.66 -19.56 18.42
C TYR A 198 -0.31 -20.01 18.99
N LYS A 199 0.61 -20.44 18.13
CA LYS A 199 1.87 -21.02 18.59
C LYS A 199 2.83 -19.96 19.14
N ASP A 200 3.06 -18.88 18.42
CA ASP A 200 3.98 -17.78 18.77
C ASP A 200 3.67 -16.51 17.95
N LEU A 201 4.22 -15.38 18.39
CA LEU A 201 4.28 -14.13 17.62
C LEU A 201 5.75 -13.84 17.31
N PHE A 202 6.09 -13.70 16.04
CA PHE A 202 7.46 -13.57 15.58
C PHE A 202 7.58 -12.55 14.44
N GLN A 203 8.81 -12.09 14.25
CA GLN A 203 9.20 -11.30 13.09
C GLN A 203 9.92 -12.21 12.09
N PRO A 204 9.34 -12.47 10.91
CA PRO A 204 10.04 -13.10 9.81
C PRO A 204 11.32 -12.34 9.47
N LYS A 205 12.39 -13.06 9.11
CA LYS A 205 13.57 -12.41 8.57
C LYS A 205 13.19 -11.80 7.22
N GLY A 206 13.42 -10.51 7.03
CA GLY A 206 13.25 -9.87 5.73
C GLY A 206 14.10 -10.61 4.69
N GLU A 207 13.50 -10.92 3.54
CA GLU A 207 14.20 -11.39 2.35
C GLU A 207 15.02 -10.26 1.72
#